data_AF-A0A0K8MXR1-F1
#
_entry.id   AF-A0A0K8MXR1-F1
#
_cell.length_a   1.000
_cell.length_b   1.000
_cell.length_c   1.000
_cell.angle_alpha   90.00
_cell.angle_beta   90.00
_cell.angle_gamma   90.00
#
_symmetry.space_group_name_H-M   'P 1'
#
loop_
_entity.id
_entity.type
_entity.pdbx_description
1 polymer ?
#
loop_
_entity_poly.entity_id
_entity_poly.type
_entity_poly.pdbx_seq_one_letter_code
_entity_poly.pdbx_strand_id
1 'polypeptide(L)'
;MGWLDVLDLGLDVVQTVQIHSIKNQLNNMQSGQVNEQIRAGIIETYKNFVFSVNQDLKEIQKRVQESPKQVHVVSLILEWRLKESGISPEVFKDLSDKEYLAELISGIKEVKNQSFQLLNATDRSQAERAAQDIIDVPALDAWMKSRGTLKELKSATEDLERITKSNRMKKKSAFLSLFAIVCACVLSTISPAAIVQTISWILLIGGLVVGVYSLITRKKGKERTLTTTIRLLEDDLPPSEDLDRLQRSFGKMSISEAQALRERKIAAIQAFMGSFKGYENISMIP
;
A
#
# COMPACT_ATOMS: atom_id res chain seq x y z
N MET A 1 12.13 22.19 18.96
CA MET A 1 12.04 21.22 17.86
C MET A 1 13.16 20.22 18.04
N GLY A 2 12.78 18.97 18.28
CA GLY A 2 13.73 17.89 18.54
C GLY A 2 14.21 17.28 17.23
N TRP A 3 15.28 16.49 17.25
CA TRP A 3 15.74 15.71 16.08
C TRP A 3 14.67 14.77 15.52
N LEU A 4 13.64 14.46 16.32
CA LEU A 4 12.46 13.73 15.91
C LEU A 4 11.59 14.51 14.91
N ASP A 5 11.45 15.83 15.03
CA ASP A 5 10.71 16.62 14.03
C ASP A 5 11.42 16.49 12.67
N VAL A 6 12.76 16.54 12.67
CA VAL A 6 13.61 16.39 11.47
C VAL A 6 13.61 14.96 10.91
N LEU A 7 13.50 13.94 11.77
CA LEU A 7 13.40 12.55 11.33
C LEU A 7 11.99 12.19 10.86
N ASP A 8 10.94 12.69 11.51
CA ASP A 8 9.55 12.56 11.05
C ASP A 8 9.37 13.26 9.69
N LEU A 9 10.04 14.40 9.50
CA LEU A 9 10.14 15.06 8.19
C LEU A 9 10.85 14.18 7.15
N GLY A 10 11.86 13.40 7.56
CA GLY A 10 12.60 12.45 6.72
C GLY A 10 11.92 11.10 6.47
N LEU A 11 11.02 10.67 7.36
CA LEU A 11 10.39 9.35 7.39
C LEU A 11 8.98 9.31 6.79
N ASP A 12 8.50 10.41 6.21
CA ASP A 12 7.22 10.44 5.50
C ASP A 12 7.31 9.66 4.16
N VAL A 13 7.44 8.33 4.29
CA VAL A 13 7.52 7.36 3.19
C VAL A 13 6.20 7.30 2.43
N VAL A 14 5.10 7.71 3.05
CA VAL A 14 3.81 7.91 2.38
C VAL A 14 3.97 8.92 1.25
N GLN A 15 4.69 10.02 1.45
CA GLN A 15 4.97 10.97 0.36
C GLN A 15 5.84 10.36 -0.74
N THR A 16 6.81 9.50 -0.40
CA THR A 16 7.68 8.87 -1.41
C THR A 16 6.92 7.85 -2.27
N VAL A 17 6.02 7.06 -1.65
CA VAL A 17 5.13 6.12 -2.35
C VAL A 17 4.11 6.89 -3.21
N GLN A 18 3.55 7.99 -2.69
CA GLN A 18 2.70 8.89 -3.47
C GLN A 18 3.46 9.44 -4.68
N ILE A 19 4.70 9.91 -4.52
CA ILE A 19 5.53 10.38 -5.62
C ILE A 19 5.81 9.29 -6.66
N HIS A 20 6.01 8.04 -6.24
CA HIS A 20 6.23 6.92 -7.16
C HIS A 20 4.97 6.60 -7.99
N SER A 21 3.80 6.56 -7.34
CA SER A 21 2.51 6.41 -8.04
C SER A 21 2.24 7.58 -9.00
N ILE A 22 2.58 8.80 -8.59
CA ILE A 22 2.50 10.02 -9.42
C ILE A 22 3.46 9.94 -10.62
N LYS A 23 4.68 9.42 -10.44
CA LYS A 23 5.63 9.19 -11.53
C LYS A 23 5.09 8.20 -12.55
N ASN A 24 4.50 7.10 -12.09
CA ASN A 24 3.87 6.12 -12.97
C ASN A 24 2.67 6.72 -13.71
N GLN A 25 1.88 7.56 -13.04
CA GLN A 25 0.85 8.37 -13.69
C GLN A 25 1.44 9.31 -14.74
N LEU A 26 2.52 10.05 -14.43
CA LEU A 26 3.18 10.97 -15.36
C LEU A 26 3.71 10.24 -16.60
N ASN A 27 4.38 9.10 -16.43
CA ASN A 27 4.90 8.28 -17.52
C ASN A 27 3.77 7.76 -18.41
N ASN A 28 2.67 7.28 -17.81
CA ASN A 28 1.48 6.84 -18.54
C ASN A 28 0.74 8.01 -19.21
N MET A 29 0.86 9.22 -18.67
CA MET A 29 0.23 10.43 -19.20
C MET A 29 1.03 11.07 -20.34
N GLN A 30 2.36 10.91 -20.39
CA GLN A 30 3.19 11.35 -21.52
C GLN A 30 2.83 10.63 -22.83
N SER A 31 2.23 9.44 -22.75
CA SER A 31 1.79 8.65 -23.92
C SER A 31 0.41 9.00 -24.47
N GLY A 32 -0.31 9.99 -23.93
CA GLY A 32 -1.64 10.40 -24.43
C GLY A 32 -1.88 11.90 -24.32
N GLN A 33 -2.88 12.43 -25.05
CA GLN A 33 -3.36 13.81 -24.88
C GLN A 33 -3.94 13.98 -23.48
N VAL A 34 -3.10 14.37 -22.51
CA VAL A 34 -3.52 14.54 -21.12
C VAL A 34 -3.68 16.01 -20.79
N ASN A 35 -4.74 16.24 -20.01
CA ASN A 35 -5.19 17.51 -19.45
C ASN A 35 -4.04 18.21 -18.70
N GLU A 36 -3.56 19.36 -19.19
CA GLU A 36 -2.44 20.14 -18.62
C GLU A 36 -2.64 20.40 -17.11
N GLN A 37 -3.88 20.40 -16.62
CA GLN A 37 -4.24 20.49 -15.20
C GLN A 37 -3.65 19.36 -14.34
N ILE A 38 -3.68 18.11 -14.81
CA ILE A 38 -3.14 16.98 -14.03
C ILE A 38 -1.62 17.08 -13.97
N ARG A 39 -0.99 17.43 -15.09
CA ARG A 39 0.46 17.66 -15.14
C ARG A 39 0.87 18.80 -14.22
N ALA A 40 0.14 19.91 -14.22
CA ALA A 40 0.40 21.03 -13.32
C ALA A 40 0.28 20.61 -11.84
N GLY A 41 -0.72 19.81 -11.49
CA GLY A 41 -0.87 19.24 -10.14
C GLY A 41 0.33 18.38 -9.72
N ILE A 42 0.82 17.51 -10.60
CA ILE A 42 2.00 16.67 -10.35
C ILE A 42 3.25 17.52 -10.12
N ILE A 43 3.49 18.51 -10.99
CA ILE A 43 4.65 19.41 -10.87
C ILE A 43 4.58 20.18 -9.54
N GLU A 44 3.39 20.63 -9.14
CA GLU A 44 3.20 21.30 -7.85
C GLU A 44 3.52 20.38 -6.67
N THR A 45 3.13 19.11 -6.72
CA THR A 45 3.55 18.12 -5.71
C THR A 45 5.07 17.96 -5.66
N TYR A 46 5.75 17.93 -6.81
CA TYR A 46 7.21 17.87 -6.85
C TYR A 46 7.87 19.13 -6.29
N LYS A 47 7.34 20.32 -6.58
CA LYS A 47 7.82 21.58 -5.99
C LYS A 47 7.69 21.57 -4.47
N ASN A 48 6.54 21.16 -3.95
CA ASN A 48 6.30 21.07 -2.50
C ASN A 48 7.24 20.08 -1.83
N PHE A 49 7.52 18.94 -2.46
CA PHE A 49 8.50 17.98 -1.96
C PHE A 49 9.92 18.56 -1.95
N VAL A 50 10.37 19.18 -3.05
CA VAL A 50 11.70 19.81 -3.13
C VAL A 50 11.83 20.93 -2.10
N PHE A 51 10.77 21.71 -1.88
CA PHE A 51 10.73 22.75 -0.85
C PHE A 51 10.86 22.17 0.56
N SER A 52 10.12 21.11 0.89
CA SER A 52 10.24 20.41 2.18
C SER A 52 11.65 19.90 2.41
N VAL A 53 12.27 19.24 1.42
CA VAL A 53 13.66 18.76 1.53
C VAL A 53 14.64 19.91 1.74
N ASN A 54 14.42 21.08 1.12
CA ASN A 54 15.25 22.26 1.33
C ASN A 54 15.08 22.86 2.74
N GLN A 55 13.88 22.83 3.31
CA GLN A 55 13.65 23.26 4.69
C GLN A 55 14.42 22.35 5.66
N ASP A 56 14.33 21.04 5.48
CA ASP A 56 15.05 20.04 6.28
C ASP A 56 16.57 20.28 6.18
N LEU A 57 17.09 20.50 4.96
CA LEU A 57 18.50 20.80 4.72
C LEU A 57 18.97 22.03 5.50
N LYS A 58 18.21 23.14 5.41
CA LYS A 58 18.53 24.40 6.10
C LYS A 58 18.51 24.24 7.62
N GLU A 59 17.66 23.38 8.15
CA GLU A 59 17.63 23.09 9.58
C GLU A 59 18.87 22.30 10.01
N ILE A 60 19.21 21.21 9.32
CA ILE A 60 20.36 20.38 9.70
C ILE A 60 21.70 21.08 9.49
N GLN A 61 21.80 21.95 8.47
CA GLN A 61 23.02 22.69 8.18
C GLN A 61 23.47 23.55 9.39
N LYS A 62 22.52 24.13 10.13
CA LYS A 62 22.80 24.93 11.33
C LYS A 62 23.44 24.12 12.45
N ARG A 63 23.30 22.79 12.41
CA ARG A 63 23.71 21.86 13.48
C ARG A 63 24.95 21.05 13.13
N VAL A 64 25.59 21.30 11.98
CA VAL A 64 26.76 20.54 11.49
C VAL A 64 27.87 20.46 12.54
N GLN A 65 28.14 21.56 13.24
CA GLN A 65 29.20 21.62 14.25
C GLN A 65 28.80 21.00 15.60
N GLU A 66 27.51 21.08 15.95
CA GLU A 66 27.00 20.60 17.24
C GLU A 66 26.76 19.09 17.25
N SER A 67 26.25 18.55 16.14
CA SER A 67 25.77 17.17 16.02
C SER A 67 26.15 16.58 14.65
N PRO A 68 27.44 16.55 14.27
CA PRO A 68 27.86 16.16 12.92
C PRO A 68 27.37 14.76 12.54
N LYS A 69 27.25 13.85 13.51
CA LYS A 69 26.86 12.46 13.29
C LYS A 69 25.40 12.35 12.85
N GLN A 70 24.50 13.05 13.55
CA GLN A 70 23.08 13.13 13.22
C GLN A 70 22.87 13.86 11.90
N VAL A 71 23.57 14.97 11.67
CA VAL A 71 23.51 15.70 10.39
C VAL A 71 23.92 14.79 9.24
N HIS A 72 24.96 13.98 9.41
CA HIS A 72 25.39 13.04 8.39
C HIS A 72 24.29 12.02 8.07
N VAL A 73 23.66 11.42 9.09
CA VAL A 73 22.51 10.51 8.91
C VAL A 73 21.38 11.16 8.13
N VAL A 74 20.93 12.35 8.57
CA VAL A 74 19.82 13.03 7.90
C VAL A 74 20.19 13.40 6.47
N SER A 75 21.42 13.85 6.21
CA SER A 75 21.86 14.18 4.85
C SER A 75 21.85 12.98 3.89
N LEU A 76 22.19 11.77 4.39
CA LEU A 76 22.08 10.52 3.63
C LEU A 76 20.62 10.19 3.32
N ILE A 77 19.72 10.40 4.27
CA ILE A 77 18.27 10.17 4.09
C ILE A 77 17.69 11.17 3.09
N LEU A 78 18.03 12.46 3.16
CA LEU A 78 17.56 13.47 2.20
C LEU A 78 18.06 13.18 0.77
N GLU A 79 19.32 12.77 0.63
CA GLU A 79 19.87 12.32 -0.66
C GLU A 79 19.13 11.10 -1.20
N TRP A 80 18.87 10.10 -0.34
CA TRP A 80 18.10 8.92 -0.70
C TRP A 80 16.68 9.29 -1.14
N ARG A 81 15.96 10.13 -0.39
CA ARG A 81 14.60 10.60 -0.72
C ARG A 81 14.54 11.26 -2.10
N LEU A 82 15.46 12.18 -2.39
CA LEU A 82 15.53 12.82 -3.70
C LEU A 82 15.80 11.80 -4.82
N LYS A 83 16.74 10.87 -4.61
CA LYS A 83 17.05 9.85 -5.59
C LYS A 83 15.86 8.91 -5.84
N GLU A 84 15.21 8.47 -4.77
CA GLU A 84 14.09 7.54 -4.80
C GLU A 84 12.83 8.17 -5.40
N SER A 85 12.64 9.47 -5.20
CA SER A 85 11.54 10.23 -5.82
C SER A 85 11.62 10.23 -7.36
N GLY A 86 12.79 10.01 -7.93
CA GLY A 86 13.04 10.12 -9.37
C GLY A 86 12.91 11.54 -9.92
N ILE A 87 12.78 12.55 -9.04
CA ILE A 87 12.74 13.96 -9.43
C ILE A 87 14.13 14.35 -9.92
N SER A 88 14.18 14.90 -11.13
CA SER A 88 15.39 15.43 -11.74
C SER A 88 15.09 16.82 -12.33
N PRO A 89 16.11 17.66 -12.57
CA PRO A 89 15.90 18.96 -13.19
C PRO A 89 15.09 18.90 -14.50
N GLU A 90 15.20 17.80 -15.26
CA GLU A 90 14.51 17.66 -16.54
C GLU A 90 12.98 17.51 -16.44
N VAL A 91 12.46 17.23 -15.25
CA VAL A 91 11.03 17.16 -15.02
C VAL A 91 10.38 18.55 -15.04
N PHE A 92 11.14 19.60 -14.72
CA PHE A 92 10.65 20.97 -14.66
C PHE A 92 10.80 21.68 -16.01
N LYS A 93 9.81 22.50 -16.38
CA LYS A 93 9.87 23.34 -17.58
C LYS A 93 10.68 24.62 -17.32
N ASP A 94 10.46 25.24 -16.17
CA ASP A 94 11.00 26.56 -15.83
C ASP A 94 12.46 26.44 -15.38
N LEU A 95 13.32 27.29 -15.92
CA LEU A 95 14.75 27.29 -15.61
C LEU A 95 15.01 27.51 -14.10
N SER A 96 14.23 28.37 -13.45
CA SER A 96 14.35 28.66 -12.02
C SER A 96 14.14 27.42 -11.15
N ASP A 97 13.19 26.55 -11.51
CA ASP A 97 12.93 25.32 -10.75
C ASP A 97 14.07 24.31 -10.94
N LYS A 98 14.64 24.26 -12.15
CA LYS A 98 15.82 23.41 -12.45
C LYS A 98 17.02 23.82 -11.61
N GLU A 99 17.32 25.13 -11.60
CA GLU A 99 18.42 25.71 -10.83
C GLU A 99 18.21 25.49 -9.34
N TYR A 100 16.99 25.71 -8.84
CA TYR A 100 16.66 25.47 -7.43
C TYR A 100 16.90 24.01 -6.99
N LEU A 101 16.49 23.04 -7.81
CA LEU A 101 16.76 21.62 -7.52
C LEU A 101 18.26 21.30 -7.60
N ALA A 102 18.98 21.87 -8.57
CA ALA A 102 20.43 21.66 -8.70
C ALA A 102 21.21 22.24 -7.50
N GLU A 103 20.81 23.41 -7.01
CA GLU A 103 21.32 24.02 -5.78
C GLU A 103 21.02 23.15 -4.56
N LEU A 104 19.79 22.63 -4.44
CA LEU A 104 19.41 21.73 -3.35
C LEU A 104 20.27 20.46 -3.32
N ILE A 105 20.44 19.80 -4.48
CA ILE A 105 21.27 18.59 -4.60
C ILE A 105 22.72 18.91 -4.20
N SER A 106 23.24 20.07 -4.62
CA SER A 106 24.59 20.50 -4.29
C SER A 106 24.73 20.80 -2.78
N GLY A 107 23.74 21.46 -2.19
CA GLY A 107 23.69 21.76 -0.75
C GLY A 107 23.63 20.51 0.11
N ILE A 108 22.84 19.48 -0.27
CA ILE A 108 22.84 18.19 0.44
C ILE A 108 24.22 17.54 0.40
N LYS A 109 24.87 17.52 -0.77
CA LYS A 109 26.22 16.97 -0.91
C LYS A 109 27.25 17.73 -0.07
N GLU A 110 27.14 19.05 -0.04
CA GLU A 110 28.03 19.90 0.76
C GLU A 110 27.86 19.61 2.26
N VAL A 111 26.63 19.64 2.79
CA VAL A 111 26.35 19.37 4.20
C VAL A 111 26.74 17.94 4.59
N LYS A 112 26.49 16.96 3.71
CA LYS A 112 26.95 15.58 3.89
C LYS A 112 28.47 15.49 4.00
N ASN A 113 29.20 16.19 3.13
CA ASN A 113 30.67 16.20 3.14
C ASN A 113 31.24 16.93 4.36
N GLN A 114 30.67 18.08 4.72
CA GLN A 114 31.08 18.84 5.91
C GLN A 114 30.90 18.01 7.18
N SER A 115 29.72 17.40 7.36
CA SER A 115 29.46 16.51 8.49
C SER A 115 30.39 15.29 8.48
N PHE A 116 30.60 14.64 7.33
CA PHE A 116 31.50 13.49 7.19
C PHE A 116 32.95 13.80 7.62
N GLN A 117 33.48 14.97 7.27
CA GLN A 117 34.83 15.40 7.63
C GLN A 117 35.02 15.54 9.14
N LEU A 118 33.95 15.84 9.88
CA LEU A 118 33.96 15.96 11.34
C LEU A 118 33.86 14.61 12.08
N LEU A 119 33.56 13.52 11.36
CA LEU A 119 33.40 12.19 11.94
C LEU A 119 34.68 11.35 11.84
N ASN A 120 34.95 10.55 12.87
CA ASN A 120 35.93 9.47 12.79
C ASN A 120 35.35 8.25 12.04
N ALA A 121 36.20 7.26 11.71
CA ALA A 121 35.79 6.09 10.94
C ALA A 121 34.65 5.26 11.58
N THR A 122 34.67 5.13 12.91
CA THR A 122 33.64 4.41 13.66
C THR A 122 32.29 5.12 13.57
N ASP A 123 32.28 6.43 13.79
CA ASP A 123 31.05 7.24 13.73
C ASP A 123 30.46 7.29 12.32
N ARG A 124 31.31 7.33 11.28
CA ARG A 124 30.87 7.23 9.87
C ARG A 124 30.13 5.92 9.63
N SER A 125 30.74 4.80 9.98
CA SER A 125 30.12 3.47 9.79
C SER A 125 28.84 3.30 10.60
N GLN A 126 28.75 3.90 11.80
CA GLN A 126 27.53 3.87 12.60
C GLN A 126 26.44 4.76 11.98
N ALA A 127 26.80 5.95 11.49
CA ALA A 127 25.85 6.85 10.82
C ALA A 127 25.30 6.24 9.53
N GLU A 128 26.14 5.66 8.68
CA GLU A 128 25.69 4.97 7.46
C GLU A 128 24.73 3.81 7.77
N ARG A 129 25.04 3.02 8.81
CA ARG A 129 24.15 1.95 9.29
C ARG A 129 22.82 2.49 9.81
N ALA A 130 22.85 3.54 10.63
CA ALA A 130 21.64 4.17 11.15
C ALA A 130 20.77 4.73 10.01
N ALA A 131 21.36 5.40 9.02
CA ALA A 131 20.65 5.89 7.84
C ALA A 131 19.99 4.73 7.07
N GLN A 132 20.72 3.63 6.84
CA GLN A 132 20.15 2.44 6.19
C GLN A 132 19.02 1.81 7.00
N ASP A 133 19.16 1.73 8.32
CA ASP A 133 18.11 1.22 9.20
C ASP A 133 16.84 2.08 9.13
N ILE A 134 17.00 3.41 9.10
CA ILE A 134 15.89 4.37 8.95
C ILE A 134 15.19 4.19 7.59
N ILE A 135 15.95 3.99 6.52
CA ILE A 135 15.42 3.74 5.16
C ILE A 135 14.68 2.39 5.08
N ASP A 136 15.20 1.36 5.74
CA ASP A 136 14.66 0.00 5.64
C ASP A 136 13.38 -0.20 6.46
N VAL A 137 13.20 0.50 7.59
CA VAL A 137 12.04 0.29 8.48
C VAL A 137 10.70 0.49 7.77
N PRO A 138 10.46 1.61 7.05
CA PRO A 138 9.23 1.79 6.29
C PRO A 138 9.05 0.77 5.16
N ALA A 139 10.14 0.34 4.52
CA ALA A 139 10.10 -0.69 3.49
C ALA A 139 9.69 -2.06 4.09
N LEU A 140 10.17 -2.38 5.29
CA LEU A 140 9.73 -3.55 6.05
C LEU A 140 8.24 -3.47 6.40
N ASP A 141 7.75 -2.30 6.83
CA ASP A 141 6.34 -2.08 7.13
C ASP A 141 5.45 -2.28 5.90
N ALA A 142 5.82 -1.68 4.76
CA ALA A 142 5.13 -1.87 3.49
C ALA A 142 5.15 -3.34 3.03
N TRP A 143 6.28 -4.04 3.21
CA TRP A 143 6.39 -5.46 2.87
C TRP A 143 5.51 -6.34 3.77
N MET A 144 5.50 -6.09 5.08
CA MET A 144 4.65 -6.83 6.02
C MET A 144 3.17 -6.60 5.73
N LYS A 145 2.77 -5.34 5.49
CA LYS A 145 1.41 -4.97 5.11
C LYS A 145 0.98 -5.69 3.83
N SER A 146 1.77 -5.57 2.75
CA SER A 146 1.46 -6.23 1.47
C SER A 146 1.38 -7.76 1.58
N ARG A 147 2.21 -8.41 2.41
CA ARG A 147 2.11 -9.86 2.70
C ARG A 147 0.81 -10.21 3.42
N GLY A 148 0.38 -9.38 4.36
CA GLY A 148 -0.92 -9.50 5.03
C GLY A 148 -2.06 -9.40 4.03
N THR A 149 -2.09 -8.33 3.24
CA THR A 149 -3.10 -8.06 2.20
C THR A 149 -3.14 -9.19 1.16
N LEU A 150 -1.99 -9.71 0.68
CA LEU A 150 -1.94 -10.84 -0.26
C LEU A 150 -2.50 -12.13 0.34
N LYS A 151 -2.26 -12.39 1.63
CA LYS A 151 -2.82 -13.57 2.32
C LYS A 151 -4.33 -13.46 2.46
N GLU A 152 -4.83 -12.28 2.82
CA GLU A 152 -6.27 -12.00 2.90
C GLU A 152 -6.94 -12.07 1.55
N LEU A 153 -6.33 -11.50 0.51
CA LEU A 153 -6.81 -11.55 -0.86
C LEU A 153 -6.90 -13.01 -1.32
N LYS A 154 -5.84 -13.81 -1.13
CA LYS A 154 -5.86 -15.23 -1.47
C LYS A 154 -6.99 -15.97 -0.75
N SER A 155 -7.17 -15.74 0.56
CA SER A 155 -8.25 -16.37 1.34
C SER A 155 -9.64 -15.94 0.83
N ALA A 156 -9.83 -14.66 0.53
CA ALA A 156 -11.09 -14.12 0.00
C ALA A 156 -11.41 -14.67 -1.39
N THR A 157 -10.40 -14.79 -2.26
CA THR A 157 -10.51 -15.41 -3.58
C THR A 157 -10.86 -16.89 -3.47
N GLU A 158 -10.21 -17.65 -2.58
CA GLU A 158 -10.53 -19.05 -2.33
C GLU A 158 -11.97 -19.24 -1.80
N ASP A 159 -12.43 -18.36 -0.90
CA ASP A 159 -13.80 -18.39 -0.39
C ASP A 159 -14.84 -18.03 -1.46
N LEU A 160 -14.53 -17.06 -2.31
CA LEU A 160 -15.36 -16.72 -3.48
C LEU A 160 -15.42 -17.90 -4.45
N GLU A 161 -14.30 -18.58 -4.71
CA GLU A 161 -14.26 -19.76 -5.56
C GLU A 161 -15.07 -20.92 -4.96
N ARG A 162 -15.00 -21.14 -3.64
CA ARG A 162 -15.82 -22.14 -2.94
C ARG A 162 -17.31 -21.82 -3.05
N ILE A 163 -17.71 -20.56 -2.86
CA ILE A 163 -19.11 -20.12 -2.96
C ILE A 163 -19.63 -20.28 -4.41
N THR A 164 -18.85 -19.87 -5.41
CA THR A 164 -19.22 -19.97 -6.82
C THR A 164 -19.31 -21.43 -7.28
N LYS A 165 -18.36 -22.30 -6.90
CA LYS A 165 -18.40 -23.76 -7.16
C LYS A 165 -19.61 -24.42 -6.48
N SER A 166 -19.86 -24.13 -5.20
CA SER A 166 -21.05 -24.61 -4.48
C SER A 166 -22.35 -24.15 -5.17
N ASN A 167 -22.40 -22.91 -5.63
CA ASN A 167 -23.58 -22.37 -6.32
C ASN A 167 -23.81 -23.05 -7.67
N ARG A 168 -22.75 -23.39 -8.42
CA ARG A 168 -22.87 -24.10 -9.70
C ARG A 168 -23.41 -25.52 -9.50
N MET A 169 -22.94 -26.24 -8.48
CA MET A 169 -23.44 -27.59 -8.16
C MET A 169 -24.87 -27.57 -7.61
N LYS A 170 -25.21 -26.61 -6.74
CA LYS A 170 -26.56 -26.50 -6.17
C LYS A 170 -27.61 -25.99 -7.14
N LYS A 171 -27.26 -25.11 -8.09
CA LYS A 171 -28.17 -24.73 -9.19
C LYS A 171 -28.52 -25.93 -10.06
N LYS A 172 -27.55 -26.81 -10.36
CA LYS A 172 -27.80 -28.07 -11.09
C LYS A 172 -28.73 -29.00 -10.31
N SER A 173 -28.46 -29.19 -9.01
CA SER A 173 -29.30 -30.02 -8.14
C SER A 173 -30.72 -29.46 -7.95
N ALA A 174 -30.87 -28.15 -7.71
CA ALA A 174 -32.17 -27.50 -7.57
C ALA A 174 -32.97 -27.51 -8.88
N PHE A 175 -32.30 -27.36 -10.03
CA PHE A 175 -32.93 -27.51 -11.34
C PHE A 175 -33.39 -28.95 -11.59
N LEU A 176 -32.57 -29.94 -11.25
CA LEU A 176 -32.93 -31.36 -11.32
C LEU A 176 -34.12 -31.71 -10.42
N SER A 177 -34.15 -31.21 -9.18
CA SER A 177 -35.28 -31.45 -8.26
C SER A 177 -36.55 -30.73 -8.73
N LEU A 178 -36.44 -29.50 -9.23
CA LEU A 178 -37.59 -28.76 -9.75
C LEU A 178 -38.15 -29.45 -11.01
N PHE A 179 -37.28 -29.91 -11.89
CA PHE A 179 -37.65 -30.67 -13.09
C PHE A 179 -38.36 -31.98 -12.73
N ALA A 180 -37.83 -32.74 -11.76
CA ALA A 180 -38.46 -33.97 -11.29
C ALA A 180 -39.86 -33.75 -10.70
N ILE A 181 -40.06 -32.67 -9.92
CA ILE A 181 -41.36 -32.30 -9.35
C ILE A 181 -42.34 -31.89 -10.45
N VAL A 182 -41.91 -31.08 -11.43
CA VAL A 182 -42.76 -30.68 -12.56
C VAL A 182 -43.18 -31.90 -13.39
N CYS A 183 -42.26 -32.83 -13.68
CA CYS A 183 -42.59 -34.08 -14.36
C CYS A 183 -43.60 -34.94 -13.58
N ALA A 184 -43.46 -35.04 -12.25
CA ALA A 184 -44.41 -35.76 -11.40
C ALA A 184 -45.81 -35.12 -11.38
N CYS A 185 -45.89 -33.78 -11.43
CA CYS A 185 -47.16 -33.05 -11.50
C CYS A 185 -47.87 -33.19 -12.85
N VAL A 186 -47.13 -33.26 -13.96
CA VAL A 186 -47.74 -33.45 -15.30
C VAL A 186 -48.31 -34.87 -15.47
N LEU A 187 -47.75 -35.87 -14.78
CA LEU A 187 -48.23 -37.25 -14.82
C LEU A 187 -49.51 -37.48 -14.00
N SER A 188 -49.82 -36.63 -13.00
CA SER A 188 -50.94 -36.83 -12.08
C SER A 188 -52.25 -36.14 -12.50
N THR A 189 -52.26 -35.35 -13.58
CA THR A 189 -53.44 -34.57 -14.03
C THR A 189 -54.40 -35.32 -14.96
N ILE A 190 -54.30 -36.65 -15.07
CA ILE A 190 -55.14 -37.47 -15.97
C ILE A 190 -56.56 -37.72 -15.41
N SER A 191 -56.89 -37.27 -14.18
CA SER A 191 -58.20 -37.50 -13.54
C SER A 191 -58.96 -36.20 -13.20
N PRO A 192 -60.28 -36.10 -13.46
CA PRO A 192 -61.11 -34.93 -13.13
C PRO A 192 -61.21 -34.59 -11.62
N ALA A 193 -60.92 -35.55 -10.73
CA ALA A 193 -60.90 -35.31 -9.28
C ALA A 193 -59.67 -34.49 -8.79
N ALA A 194 -58.73 -34.16 -9.69
CA ALA A 194 -57.42 -33.60 -9.34
C ALA A 194 -57.40 -32.08 -9.07
N ILE A 195 -58.50 -31.35 -9.28
CA ILE A 195 -58.52 -29.87 -9.22
C ILE A 195 -58.26 -29.31 -7.81
N VAL A 196 -58.71 -30.00 -6.76
CA VAL A 196 -58.42 -29.59 -5.37
C VAL A 196 -56.97 -29.91 -4.99
N GLN A 197 -56.41 -30.98 -5.57
CA GLN A 197 -55.02 -31.35 -5.35
C GLN A 197 -54.06 -30.36 -6.02
N THR A 198 -54.37 -29.87 -7.22
CA THR A 198 -53.51 -28.91 -7.95
C THR A 198 -53.32 -27.59 -7.20
N ILE A 199 -54.33 -27.08 -6.49
CA ILE A 199 -54.18 -25.86 -5.66
C ILE A 199 -53.18 -26.09 -4.51
N SER A 200 -53.22 -27.26 -3.87
CA SER A 200 -52.26 -27.64 -2.82
C SER A 200 -50.83 -27.74 -3.37
N TRP A 201 -50.65 -28.33 -4.56
CA TRP A 201 -49.35 -28.40 -5.23
C TRP A 201 -48.80 -27.03 -5.64
N ILE A 202 -49.65 -26.11 -6.09
CA ILE A 202 -49.24 -24.73 -6.45
C ILE A 202 -48.69 -23.98 -5.24
N LEU A 203 -49.32 -24.09 -4.07
CA LEU A 203 -48.82 -23.48 -2.83
C LEU A 203 -47.50 -24.09 -2.38
N LEU A 204 -47.34 -25.41 -2.52
CA LEU A 204 -46.11 -26.11 -2.15
C LEU A 204 -44.93 -25.71 -3.06
N ILE A 205 -45.17 -25.62 -4.37
CA ILE A 205 -44.19 -25.13 -5.35
C ILE A 205 -43.85 -23.67 -5.08
N GLY A 206 -44.85 -22.83 -4.79
CA GLY A 206 -44.65 -21.42 -4.43
C GLY A 206 -43.75 -21.22 -3.22
N GLY A 207 -43.99 -21.98 -2.14
CA GLY A 207 -43.15 -21.95 -0.93
C GLY A 207 -41.70 -22.40 -1.19
N LEU A 208 -41.51 -23.43 -2.03
CA LEU A 208 -40.19 -23.91 -2.44
C LEU A 208 -39.44 -22.88 -3.28
N VAL A 209 -40.11 -22.21 -4.21
CA VAL A 209 -39.52 -21.14 -5.03
C VAL A 209 -39.11 -19.95 -4.16
N VAL A 210 -39.95 -19.52 -3.21
CA VAL A 210 -39.61 -18.42 -2.29
C VAL A 210 -38.45 -18.80 -1.36
N GLY A 211 -38.42 -20.02 -0.83
CA GLY A 211 -37.32 -20.52 0.00
C GLY A 211 -35.99 -20.61 -0.75
N VAL A 212 -36.01 -21.13 -1.99
CA VAL A 212 -34.84 -21.17 -2.87
C VAL A 212 -34.40 -19.76 -3.26
N TYR A 213 -35.33 -18.86 -3.57
CA TYR A 213 -35.04 -17.46 -3.87
C TYR A 213 -34.39 -16.72 -2.69
N SER A 214 -34.90 -16.91 -1.48
CA SER A 214 -34.34 -16.34 -0.22
C SER A 214 -32.91 -16.86 0.07
N LEU A 215 -32.65 -18.14 -0.19
CA LEU A 215 -31.29 -18.70 -0.07
C LEU A 215 -30.34 -18.17 -1.16
N ILE A 216 -30.85 -17.90 -2.36
CA ILE A 216 -30.07 -17.31 -3.47
C ILE A 216 -29.75 -15.84 -3.17
N THR A 217 -30.69 -15.04 -2.62
CA THR A 217 -30.45 -13.62 -2.33
C THR A 217 -29.45 -13.41 -1.18
N ARG A 218 -29.53 -14.19 -0.08
CA ARG A 218 -28.53 -14.14 1.00
C ARG A 218 -27.11 -14.47 0.52
N LYS A 219 -26.96 -15.45 -0.36
CA LYS A 219 -25.65 -15.85 -0.91
C LYS A 219 -25.11 -14.87 -1.94
N LYS A 220 -25.97 -14.30 -2.78
CA LYS A 220 -25.59 -13.19 -3.68
C LYS A 220 -25.10 -11.97 -2.89
N GLY A 221 -25.65 -11.72 -1.70
CA GLY A 221 -25.13 -10.71 -0.77
C GLY A 221 -23.68 -11.00 -0.37
N LYS A 222 -23.39 -12.23 0.10
CA LYS A 222 -22.03 -12.64 0.48
C LYS A 222 -21.03 -12.61 -0.68
N GLU A 223 -21.45 -13.00 -1.87
CA GLU A 223 -20.63 -12.93 -3.09
C GLU A 223 -20.26 -11.48 -3.43
N ARG A 224 -21.23 -10.56 -3.40
CA ARG A 224 -20.97 -9.12 -3.59
C ARG A 224 -20.02 -8.56 -2.54
N THR A 225 -20.20 -8.90 -1.27
CA THR A 225 -19.30 -8.46 -0.19
C THR A 225 -17.88 -8.93 -0.45
N LEU A 226 -17.67 -10.21 -0.80
CA LEU A 226 -16.34 -10.75 -1.11
C LEU A 226 -15.73 -10.10 -2.35
N THR A 227 -16.49 -9.85 -3.42
CA THR A 227 -15.97 -9.13 -4.59
C THR A 227 -15.56 -7.71 -4.23
N THR A 228 -16.34 -7.01 -3.41
CA THR A 228 -15.97 -5.67 -2.93
C THR A 228 -14.73 -5.72 -2.05
N THR A 229 -14.62 -6.69 -1.13
CA THR A 229 -13.42 -6.88 -0.30
C THR A 229 -12.19 -7.18 -1.15
N ILE A 230 -12.30 -8.04 -2.17
CA ILE A 230 -11.18 -8.31 -3.09
C ILE A 230 -10.73 -7.04 -3.79
N ARG A 231 -11.67 -6.22 -4.32
CA ARG A 231 -11.31 -4.95 -4.96
C ARG A 231 -10.63 -3.99 -4.00
N LEU A 232 -11.14 -3.85 -2.78
CA LEU A 232 -10.52 -2.99 -1.76
C LEU A 232 -9.12 -3.48 -1.37
N LEU A 233 -8.91 -4.80 -1.29
CA LEU A 233 -7.60 -5.39 -1.02
C LEU A 233 -6.64 -5.25 -2.21
N GLU A 234 -7.15 -5.34 -3.45
CA GLU A 234 -6.37 -5.06 -4.67
C GLU A 234 -5.95 -3.58 -4.73
N ASP A 235 -6.84 -2.67 -4.34
CA ASP A 235 -6.58 -1.22 -4.31
C ASP A 235 -5.60 -0.83 -3.19
N ASP A 236 -5.53 -1.58 -2.08
CA ASP A 236 -4.59 -1.35 -0.96
C ASP A 236 -3.21 -2.00 -1.20
N LEU A 237 -3.06 -2.81 -2.25
CA LEU A 237 -1.74 -3.34 -2.63
C LEU A 237 -0.89 -2.24 -3.29
N PRO A 238 0.41 -2.15 -2.95
CA PRO A 238 1.30 -1.24 -3.65
C PRO A 238 1.43 -1.65 -5.13
N PRO A 239 1.84 -0.72 -6.01
CA PRO A 239 2.11 -1.00 -7.41
C PRO A 239 3.02 -2.23 -7.59
N SER A 240 2.85 -2.98 -8.68
CA SER A 240 3.59 -4.24 -8.91
C SER A 240 5.11 -4.06 -8.89
N GLU A 241 5.63 -2.92 -9.36
CA GLU A 241 7.06 -2.61 -9.31
C GLU A 241 7.59 -2.49 -7.88
N ASP A 242 6.81 -1.86 -6.99
CA ASP A 242 7.12 -1.77 -5.57
C ASP A 242 7.06 -3.14 -4.90
N LEU A 243 6.05 -3.95 -5.22
CA LEU A 243 5.96 -5.34 -4.76
C LEU A 243 7.18 -6.16 -5.18
N ASP A 244 7.62 -6.06 -6.44
CA ASP A 244 8.80 -6.77 -6.94
C ASP A 244 10.08 -6.30 -6.26
N ARG A 245 10.18 -5.01 -5.93
CA ARG A 245 11.30 -4.47 -5.15
C ARG A 245 11.30 -5.00 -3.72
N LEU A 246 10.16 -4.91 -3.02
CA LEU A 246 10.01 -5.41 -1.66
C LEU A 246 10.23 -6.92 -1.59
N GLN A 247 9.78 -7.67 -2.60
CA GLN A 247 10.00 -9.10 -2.73
C GLN A 247 11.47 -9.45 -2.99
N ARG A 248 12.20 -8.64 -3.77
CA ARG A 248 13.66 -8.81 -3.95
C ARG A 248 14.43 -8.55 -2.65
N SER A 249 14.02 -7.54 -1.87
CA SER A 249 14.68 -7.18 -0.62
C SER A 249 14.37 -8.14 0.54
N PHE A 250 13.12 -8.58 0.67
CA PHE A 250 12.65 -9.30 1.86
C PHE A 250 11.92 -10.63 1.58
N GLY A 251 11.78 -11.04 0.32
CA GLY A 251 10.86 -12.12 -0.08
C GLY A 251 11.12 -13.52 0.50
N LYS A 252 12.33 -13.77 1.04
CA LYS A 252 12.66 -15.02 1.73
C LYS A 252 12.31 -15.01 3.22
N MET A 253 11.99 -13.85 3.77
CA MET A 253 11.73 -13.64 5.18
C MET A 253 10.30 -14.06 5.54
N SER A 254 10.12 -14.61 6.74
CA SER A 254 8.81 -14.78 7.37
C SER A 254 8.32 -13.46 7.99
N ILE A 255 7.01 -13.34 8.22
CA ILE A 255 6.44 -12.14 8.86
C ILE A 255 7.04 -11.92 10.27
N SER A 256 7.23 -13.00 11.04
CA SER A 256 7.85 -12.92 12.37
C SER A 256 9.31 -12.47 12.33
N GLU A 257 10.08 -12.94 11.35
CA GLU A 257 11.48 -12.50 11.17
C GLU A 257 11.53 -11.02 10.76
N ALA A 258 10.62 -10.57 9.90
CA ALA A 258 10.54 -9.16 9.50
C ALA A 258 10.15 -8.26 10.66
N GLN A 259 9.20 -8.68 11.49
CA GLN A 259 8.82 -7.96 12.70
C GLN A 259 10.00 -7.86 13.68
N ALA A 260 10.68 -8.97 13.96
CA ALA A 260 11.86 -8.97 14.84
C ALA A 260 13.00 -8.09 14.27
N LEU A 261 13.21 -8.12 12.96
CA LEU A 261 14.19 -7.26 12.29
C LEU A 261 13.82 -5.78 12.42
N ARG A 262 12.55 -5.44 12.21
CA ARG A 262 12.02 -4.09 12.39
C ARG A 262 12.23 -3.59 13.81
N GLU A 263 11.82 -4.36 14.82
CA GLU A 263 11.99 -4.01 16.23
C GLU A 263 13.46 -3.78 16.58
N ARG A 264 14.36 -4.64 16.07
CA ARG A 264 15.81 -4.48 16.24
C ARG A 264 16.33 -3.19 15.60
N LYS A 265 15.89 -2.87 14.38
CA LYS A 265 16.27 -1.62 13.68
C LYS A 265 15.76 -0.40 14.43
N ILE A 266 14.50 -0.39 14.86
CA ILE A 266 13.93 0.72 15.66
C ILE A 266 14.71 0.92 16.95
N ALA A 267 15.03 -0.16 17.67
CA ALA A 267 15.84 -0.08 18.88
C ALA A 267 17.25 0.47 18.60
N ALA A 268 17.87 0.07 17.49
CA ALA A 268 19.17 0.59 17.07
C ALA A 268 19.12 2.08 16.70
N ILE A 269 18.08 2.52 15.99
CA ILE A 269 17.82 3.93 15.65
C ILE A 269 17.63 4.75 16.93
N GLN A 270 16.81 4.27 17.87
CA GLN A 270 16.58 4.93 19.15
C GLN A 270 17.87 5.03 19.98
N ALA A 271 18.65 3.95 20.05
CA ALA A 271 19.94 3.97 20.74
C ALA A 271 20.92 4.96 20.09
N PHE A 272 20.90 5.06 18.76
CA PHE A 272 21.76 5.96 18.00
C PHE A 272 21.36 7.44 18.16
N MET A 273 20.07 7.74 18.09
CA MET A 273 19.54 9.10 18.21
C MET A 273 19.46 9.58 19.68
N GLY A 274 19.67 8.66 20.64
CA GLY A 274 19.52 8.88 22.07
C GLY A 274 18.09 8.59 22.55
N SER A 275 17.94 8.29 23.85
CA SER A 275 16.65 8.05 24.51
C SER A 275 15.80 9.33 24.53
N PHE A 276 15.14 9.64 23.42
CA PHE A 276 14.27 10.81 23.28
C PHE A 276 12.80 10.38 23.22
N LYS A 277 12.00 10.91 24.15
CA LYS A 277 10.54 10.74 24.23
C LYS A 277 9.89 11.32 22.97
N GLY A 278 9.42 10.47 22.06
CA GLY A 278 8.61 10.88 20.92
C GLY A 278 8.51 9.85 19.79
N TYR A 279 9.40 8.85 19.75
CA TYR A 279 9.25 7.67 18.88
C TYR A 279 8.05 6.78 19.21
N GLU A 280 7.42 6.96 20.39
CA GLU A 280 6.21 6.21 20.77
C GLU A 280 5.03 6.48 19.81
N ASN A 281 5.02 7.64 19.14
CA ASN A 281 3.93 8.05 18.24
C ASN A 281 4.12 7.65 16.77
N ILE A 282 5.32 7.29 16.32
CA ILE A 282 5.58 6.90 14.92
C ILE A 282 4.99 5.50 14.61
N SER A 283 4.73 4.71 15.65
CA SER A 283 4.02 3.43 15.53
C SER A 283 2.51 3.55 15.32
N MET A 284 1.95 4.78 15.29
CA MET A 284 0.51 5.03 15.19
C MET A 284 0.10 5.84 13.96
N ILE A 285 0.82 5.71 12.84
CA ILE A 285 0.27 6.07 11.53
C ILE A 285 -0.32 4.78 10.93
N PRO A 286 -1.67 4.67 10.83
CA PRO A 286 -2.35 3.48 10.31
C PRO A 286 -2.04 3.20 8.84
#